data_AF-A0A2G8K282-F1
#
_entry.id   AF-A0A2G8K282-F1
#
_cell.length_a   1.000
_cell.length_b   1.000
_cell.length_c   1.000
_cell.angle_alpha   90.00
_cell.angle_beta   90.00
_cell.angle_gamma   90.00
#
_symmetry.space_group_name_H-M   'P 1'
#
loop_
_entity.id
_entity.type
_entity.pdbx_description
1 polymer ?
#
loop_
_entity_poly.entity_id
_entity_poly.type
_entity_poly.pdbx_seq_one_letter_code
_entity_poly.pdbx_strand_id
1 'polypeptide(L)'
;MTSDTEKYLDTNSYRPCQSGIKDCRKRLPQAIVIGAKKCGTGTLRYFLRVHPQVAFSKHVEIHYFDVPWKYKNGINWYRNQMSPSWPDQITLEKTPRYFVCGRAPTAIHDDISPKTKIIILIRDPVKRAVSDYLAVKHMEGITKITFENITVKSSHLTPPYTDPIYYIRSSFEESVLDSNGSINIWNGLINIGLYANHIRRWLQVFPKEQILVLDSDEFVQNPLKRLH
;
A
#
# COMPACT_ATOMS: atom_id res chain seq x y z
N MET A 1 27.87 -20.59 14.08
CA MET A 1 26.99 -19.47 13.68
C MET A 1 26.03 -20.01 12.64
N THR A 2 25.07 -20.81 13.09
CA THR A 2 24.00 -21.37 12.27
C THR A 2 22.85 -20.37 12.27
N SER A 3 22.37 -20.05 11.09
CA SER A 3 21.40 -18.99 10.81
C SER A 3 20.02 -19.32 11.38
N ASP A 4 19.38 -18.34 12.01
CA ASP A 4 18.01 -18.39 12.60
C ASP A 4 16.91 -18.89 11.64
N THR A 5 17.20 -19.05 10.35
CA THR A 5 16.32 -19.62 9.33
C THR A 5 16.01 -21.11 9.51
N GLU A 6 16.88 -21.92 10.13
CA GLU A 6 16.63 -23.36 10.29
C GLU A 6 15.53 -23.68 11.30
N LYS A 7 15.23 -22.75 12.24
CA LYS A 7 14.23 -22.96 13.29
C LYS A 7 12.79 -22.97 12.78
N TYR A 8 12.56 -22.48 11.56
CA TYR A 8 11.22 -22.28 10.98
C TYR A 8 10.86 -23.28 9.88
N LEU A 9 11.80 -24.16 9.49
CA LEU A 9 11.57 -25.22 8.50
C LEU A 9 11.24 -26.58 9.13
N ASP A 10 11.17 -26.66 10.47
CA ASP A 10 10.71 -27.86 11.16
C ASP A 10 9.18 -28.02 10.95
N THR A 11 8.82 -28.96 10.08
CA THR A 11 7.48 -29.20 9.54
C THR A 11 6.44 -29.64 10.59
N ASN A 12 6.83 -29.73 11.87
CA ASN A 12 5.94 -30.06 12.99
C ASN A 12 5.35 -28.86 13.75
N SER A 13 5.68 -27.61 13.36
CA SER A 13 5.30 -26.38 14.09
C SER A 13 4.22 -25.51 13.42
N TYR A 14 3.72 -25.89 12.24
CA TYR A 14 2.69 -25.11 11.54
C TYR A 14 1.34 -25.21 12.27
N ARG A 15 0.96 -24.14 12.96
CA ARG A 15 -0.30 -24.03 13.71
C ARG A 15 -1.26 -23.06 13.01
N PRO A 16 -2.10 -23.52 12.06
CA PRO A 16 -2.99 -22.62 11.33
C PRO A 16 -3.97 -21.94 12.28
N CYS A 17 -3.97 -20.62 12.30
CA CYS A 17 -4.89 -19.83 13.10
C CYS A 17 -6.29 -19.86 12.46
N GLN A 18 -7.22 -20.60 13.08
CA GLN A 18 -8.60 -20.72 12.64
C GLN A 18 -9.60 -20.18 13.67
N SER A 19 -10.75 -19.73 13.18
CA SER A 19 -11.83 -19.22 14.02
C SER A 19 -12.31 -20.29 15.00
N GLY A 20 -12.47 -19.94 16.28
CA GLY A 20 -12.92 -20.87 17.33
C GLY A 20 -11.78 -21.47 18.16
N ILE A 21 -10.51 -21.26 17.78
CA ILE A 21 -9.38 -21.64 18.63
C ILE A 21 -9.10 -20.53 19.64
N LYS A 22 -8.92 -20.90 20.91
CA LYS A 22 -8.56 -19.98 22.00
C LYS A 22 -7.33 -19.16 21.60
N ASP A 23 -7.39 -17.84 21.79
CA ASP A 23 -6.35 -16.85 21.45
C ASP A 23 -6.10 -16.56 19.96
N CYS A 24 -6.66 -17.35 19.03
CA CYS A 24 -6.67 -17.03 17.61
C CYS A 24 -7.82 -16.06 17.29
N ARG A 25 -7.50 -14.81 16.95
CA ARG A 25 -8.51 -13.77 16.68
C ARG A 25 -8.03 -12.77 15.65
N LYS A 26 -8.97 -12.05 15.03
CA LYS A 26 -8.63 -10.95 14.13
C LYS A 26 -8.10 -9.78 14.94
N ARG A 27 -6.85 -9.39 14.71
CA ARG A 27 -6.19 -8.22 15.33
C ARG A 27 -6.12 -7.09 14.32
N LEU A 28 -6.00 -5.85 14.79
CA LEU A 28 -5.64 -4.75 13.92
C LEU A 28 -4.17 -4.91 13.47
N PRO A 29 -3.79 -4.41 12.29
CA PRO A 29 -2.44 -4.57 11.79
C PRO A 29 -1.44 -3.80 12.64
N GLN A 30 -0.33 -4.45 12.99
CA GLN A 30 0.81 -3.82 13.68
C GLN A 30 1.74 -3.11 12.69
N ALA A 31 1.73 -3.51 11.42
CA ALA A 31 2.39 -2.76 10.35
C ALA A 31 1.56 -2.72 9.07
N ILE A 32 1.72 -1.63 8.31
CA ILE A 32 0.96 -1.37 7.09
C ILE A 32 1.90 -1.01 5.94
N VAL A 33 1.74 -1.72 4.81
CA VAL A 33 2.39 -1.38 3.54
C VAL A 33 1.54 -0.36 2.81
N ILE A 34 1.92 0.91 2.93
CA ILE A 34 1.09 2.05 2.50
C ILE A 34 1.28 2.44 1.04
N GLY A 35 2.32 1.93 0.36
CA GLY A 35 2.62 2.29 -1.02
C GLY A 35 4.11 2.20 -1.33
N ALA A 36 4.58 2.84 -2.40
CA ALA A 36 3.78 3.58 -3.39
C ALA A 36 3.15 2.64 -4.45
N LYS A 37 2.09 3.12 -5.12
CA LYS A 37 1.47 2.40 -6.24
C LYS A 37 2.52 2.10 -7.32
N LYS A 38 2.47 0.89 -7.89
CA LYS A 38 3.41 0.38 -8.93
C LYS A 38 4.88 0.24 -8.48
N CYS A 39 5.13 0.19 -7.17
CA CYS A 39 6.45 -0.07 -6.58
C CYS A 39 6.56 -1.49 -6.00
N GLY A 40 6.00 -2.53 -6.64
CA GLY A 40 6.19 -3.91 -6.18
C GLY A 40 5.55 -4.30 -4.84
N THR A 41 4.66 -3.48 -4.28
CA THR A 41 3.98 -3.75 -2.99
C THR A 41 3.18 -5.06 -2.97
N GLY A 42 2.69 -5.53 -4.13
CA GLY A 42 2.04 -6.84 -4.27
C GLY A 42 3.03 -8.00 -4.13
N THR A 43 4.23 -7.85 -4.70
CA THR A 43 5.33 -8.82 -4.58
C THR A 43 5.80 -8.94 -3.15
N LEU A 44 5.98 -7.82 -2.44
CA LEU A 44 6.31 -7.83 -1.01
C LEU A 44 5.25 -8.59 -0.20
N ARG A 45 3.96 -8.32 -0.43
CA ARG A 45 2.87 -9.07 0.22
C ARG A 45 2.94 -10.56 -0.09
N TYR A 46 3.22 -10.93 -1.34
CA TYR A 46 3.32 -12.32 -1.75
C TYR A 46 4.40 -13.07 -0.94
N PHE A 47 5.60 -12.49 -0.82
CA PHE A 47 6.69 -13.09 -0.05
C PHE A 47 6.43 -13.07 1.45
N LEU A 48 5.97 -11.95 2.03
CA LEU A 48 5.73 -11.89 3.48
C LEU A 48 4.60 -12.81 3.94
N ARG A 49 3.61 -13.09 3.07
CA ARG A 49 2.48 -13.97 3.42
C ARG A 49 2.89 -15.43 3.64
N VAL A 50 4.03 -15.87 3.13
CA VAL A 50 4.51 -17.25 3.37
C VAL A 50 5.21 -17.40 4.73
N HIS A 51 5.54 -16.30 5.41
CA HIS A 51 6.24 -16.35 6.69
C HIS A 51 5.30 -16.80 7.83
N PRO A 52 5.65 -17.81 8.64
CA PRO A 52 4.75 -18.38 9.65
C PRO A 52 4.34 -17.39 10.75
N GLN A 53 5.13 -16.35 10.99
CA GLN A 53 4.82 -15.29 11.97
C GLN A 53 4.00 -14.13 11.40
N VAL A 54 3.57 -14.20 10.13
CA VAL A 54 2.86 -13.11 9.46
C VAL A 54 1.44 -13.52 9.07
N ALA A 55 0.47 -12.68 9.43
CA ALA A 55 -0.93 -12.85 9.03
C ALA A 55 -1.39 -11.61 8.24
N PHE A 56 -1.65 -11.76 6.94
CA PHE A 56 -2.16 -10.64 6.12
C PHE A 56 -3.67 -10.46 6.21
N SER A 57 -4.12 -9.26 5.86
CA SER A 57 -5.50 -8.99 5.50
C SER A 57 -6.06 -9.99 4.46
N LYS A 58 -7.35 -10.31 4.58
CA LYS A 58 -8.05 -11.27 3.71
C LYS A 58 -8.02 -10.82 2.25
N HIS A 59 -8.42 -9.57 2.02
CA HIS A 59 -8.34 -8.94 0.71
C HIS A 59 -6.96 -8.30 0.51
N VAL A 60 -6.56 -8.18 -0.76
CA VAL A 60 -5.24 -7.66 -1.14
C VAL A 60 -5.09 -6.20 -0.73
N GLU A 61 -6.13 -5.38 -0.95
CA GLU A 61 -6.18 -3.96 -0.58
C GLU A 61 -7.54 -3.67 0.08
N ILE A 62 -7.50 -3.12 1.29
CA ILE A 62 -8.74 -2.91 2.07
C ILE A 62 -9.38 -1.58 1.73
N HIS A 63 -8.57 -0.56 1.44
CA HIS A 63 -9.02 0.80 1.19
C HIS A 63 -9.90 1.39 2.30
N TYR A 64 -9.49 1.23 3.57
CA TYR A 64 -10.27 1.73 4.69
C TYR A 64 -10.06 3.23 4.91
N PHE A 65 -8.82 3.72 4.88
CA PHE A 65 -8.48 5.11 5.21
C PHE A 65 -8.62 6.10 4.04
N ASP A 66 -8.80 5.61 2.81
CA ASP A 66 -8.87 6.38 1.57
C ASP A 66 -10.27 6.34 0.90
N VAL A 67 -11.21 5.56 1.44
CA VAL A 67 -12.57 5.43 0.91
C VAL A 67 -13.58 5.78 2.00
N PRO A 68 -14.30 6.92 1.89
CA PRO A 68 -15.16 7.41 2.97
C PRO A 68 -16.23 6.43 3.45
N TRP A 69 -16.90 5.72 2.53
CA TRP A 69 -17.95 4.77 2.92
C TRP A 69 -17.40 3.52 3.61
N LYS A 70 -16.17 3.11 3.31
CA LYS A 70 -15.48 2.03 4.03
C LYS A 70 -15.08 2.50 5.42
N TYR A 71 -14.53 3.70 5.52
CA TYR A 71 -14.16 4.33 6.79
C TYR A 71 -15.35 4.42 7.76
N LYS A 72 -16.52 4.85 7.24
CA LYS A 72 -17.79 4.95 8.00
C LYS A 72 -18.26 3.64 8.64
N ASN A 73 -17.83 2.48 8.15
CA ASN A 73 -18.16 1.20 8.79
C ASN A 73 -17.44 0.98 10.14
N GLY A 74 -16.50 1.85 10.50
CA GLY A 74 -15.82 1.86 11.79
C GLY A 74 -14.70 0.83 11.93
N ILE A 75 -13.90 1.00 12.98
CA ILE A 75 -12.66 0.23 13.19
C ILE A 75 -12.91 -1.28 13.38
N ASN A 76 -14.09 -1.66 13.90
CA ASN A 76 -14.47 -3.06 14.05
C ASN A 76 -14.70 -3.75 12.69
N TRP A 77 -15.29 -3.03 11.72
CA TRP A 77 -15.41 -3.52 10.35
C TRP A 77 -14.02 -3.71 9.72
N TYR A 78 -13.11 -2.76 9.95
CA TYR A 78 -11.74 -2.84 9.46
C TYR A 78 -10.98 -4.05 10.05
N ARG A 79 -11.04 -4.24 11.37
CA ARG A 79 -10.49 -5.43 12.05
C ARG A 79 -11.06 -6.72 11.46
N ASN A 80 -12.33 -6.73 11.06
CA ASN A 80 -12.97 -7.89 10.47
C ASN A 80 -12.44 -8.27 9.08
N GLN A 81 -11.73 -7.37 8.39
CA GLN A 81 -11.04 -7.63 7.14
C GLN A 81 -9.69 -8.35 7.33
N MET A 82 -9.20 -8.44 8.57
CA MET A 82 -7.95 -9.13 8.88
C MET A 82 -8.16 -10.64 8.94
N SER A 83 -7.13 -11.41 8.55
CA SER A 83 -7.08 -12.82 8.89
C SER A 83 -6.88 -12.99 10.40
N PRO A 84 -7.41 -14.06 11.01
CA PRO A 84 -7.06 -14.40 12.38
C PRO A 84 -5.54 -14.56 12.53
N SER A 85 -5.00 -14.09 13.65
CA SER A 85 -3.59 -14.25 14.02
C SER A 85 -3.45 -14.84 15.42
N TRP A 86 -2.27 -15.32 15.77
CA TRP A 86 -1.88 -15.64 17.15
C TRP A 86 -1.34 -14.39 17.87
N PRO A 87 -1.22 -14.39 19.21
CA PRO A 87 -0.64 -13.26 19.94
C PRO A 87 0.79 -12.91 19.54
N ASP A 88 1.57 -13.91 19.13
CA ASP A 88 2.97 -13.83 18.70
C ASP A 88 3.14 -13.60 17.20
N GLN A 89 2.04 -13.54 16.45
CA GLN A 89 2.05 -13.20 15.03
C GLN A 89 1.84 -11.70 14.79
N ILE A 90 2.46 -11.22 13.71
CA ILE A 90 2.29 -9.87 13.19
C ILE A 90 1.18 -9.86 12.15
N THR A 91 0.14 -9.08 12.39
CA THR A 91 -0.90 -8.80 11.41
C THR A 91 -0.47 -7.65 10.50
N LEU A 92 -0.54 -7.87 9.19
CA LEU A 92 -0.17 -6.91 8.15
C LEU A 92 -1.33 -6.56 7.25
N GLU A 93 -1.39 -5.30 6.84
CA GLU A 93 -2.30 -4.80 5.81
C GLU A 93 -1.49 -4.09 4.72
N LYS A 94 -2.06 -4.03 3.51
CA LYS A 94 -1.41 -3.40 2.36
C LYS A 94 -2.45 -2.66 1.53
N THR A 95 -2.32 -1.34 1.42
CA THR A 95 -3.10 -0.51 0.49
C THR A 95 -2.20 0.62 -0.03
N PRO A 96 -1.67 0.52 -1.26
CA PRO A 96 -0.73 1.50 -1.82
C PRO A 96 -1.25 2.93 -1.97
N ARG A 97 -2.57 3.10 -1.96
CA ARG A 97 -3.23 4.40 -2.08
C ARG A 97 -3.08 5.24 -0.80
N TYR A 98 -2.83 4.61 0.35
CA TYR A 98 -2.62 5.34 1.60
C TYR A 98 -1.44 6.31 1.49
N PHE A 99 -0.36 5.94 0.80
CA PHE A 99 0.83 6.75 0.65
C PHE A 99 0.55 8.20 0.23
N VAL A 100 -0.41 8.39 -0.69
CA VAL A 100 -0.79 9.72 -1.19
C VAL A 100 -2.02 10.31 -0.51
N CYS A 101 -2.77 9.52 0.27
CA CYS A 101 -3.95 9.98 0.99
C CYS A 101 -3.57 10.96 2.12
N GLY A 102 -4.21 12.13 2.16
CA GLY A 102 -3.88 13.18 3.13
C GLY A 102 -4.17 12.79 4.59
N ARG A 103 -5.29 12.10 4.83
CA ARG A 103 -5.76 11.69 6.16
C ARG A 103 -5.13 10.41 6.68
N ALA A 104 -4.69 9.51 5.79
CA ALA A 104 -4.24 8.18 6.19
C ALA A 104 -3.21 8.18 7.34
N PRO A 105 -2.21 9.09 7.38
CA PRO A 105 -1.25 9.10 8.49
C PRO A 105 -1.91 9.28 9.87
N THR A 106 -2.74 10.33 10.04
CA THR A 106 -3.38 10.62 11.33
C THR A 106 -4.42 9.57 11.70
N ALA A 107 -5.24 9.12 10.73
CA ALA A 107 -6.25 8.10 11.01
C ALA A 107 -5.63 6.74 11.39
N ILE A 108 -4.50 6.34 10.77
CA ILE A 108 -3.78 5.14 11.20
C ILE A 108 -3.20 5.31 12.61
N HIS A 109 -2.61 6.47 12.91
CA HIS A 109 -2.06 6.75 14.23
C HIS A 109 -3.14 6.69 15.32
N ASP A 110 -4.28 7.36 15.09
CA ASP A 110 -5.33 7.56 16.08
C ASP A 110 -6.27 6.34 16.20
N ASP A 111 -6.69 5.75 15.08
CA ASP A 111 -7.70 4.69 15.08
C ASP A 111 -7.11 3.28 15.28
N ILE A 112 -5.83 3.08 14.94
CA ILE A 112 -5.13 1.81 15.11
C ILE A 112 -4.21 1.85 16.31
N SER A 113 -3.11 2.60 16.20
CA SER A 113 -2.13 2.73 17.26
C SER A 113 -1.03 3.72 16.88
N PRO A 114 -0.55 4.57 17.82
CA PRO A 114 0.65 5.37 17.62
C PRO A 114 1.91 4.53 17.39
N LYS A 115 1.89 3.24 17.77
CA LYS A 115 3.02 2.30 17.61
C LYS A 115 3.04 1.58 16.26
N THR A 116 2.07 1.85 15.37
CA THR A 116 1.96 1.19 14.06
C THR A 116 3.24 1.44 13.25
N LYS A 117 3.77 0.40 12.61
CA LYS A 117 4.92 0.51 11.70
C LYS A 117 4.44 0.74 10.27
N ILE A 118 5.14 1.58 9.54
CA ILE A 118 4.80 1.99 8.19
C ILE A 118 5.87 1.46 7.23
N ILE A 119 5.45 0.82 6.15
CA ILE A 119 6.34 0.29 5.12
C ILE A 119 6.04 0.97 3.79
N ILE A 120 7.07 1.55 3.19
CA ILE A 120 7.03 2.28 1.92
C ILE A 120 7.99 1.60 0.95
N LEU A 121 7.51 1.32 -0.25
CA LEU A 121 8.30 0.86 -1.38
C LEU A 121 8.38 1.99 -2.40
N ILE A 122 9.60 2.35 -2.78
CA ILE A 122 9.87 3.33 -3.84
C ILE A 122 10.65 2.66 -4.96
N ARG A 123 10.64 3.25 -6.15
CA ARG A 123 11.47 2.85 -7.29
C ARG A 123 11.75 4.08 -8.13
N ASP A 124 12.46 3.94 -9.24
CA ASP A 124 12.58 5.06 -10.19
C ASP A 124 11.19 5.69 -10.53
N PRO A 125 10.98 6.99 -10.29
CA PRO A 125 9.66 7.61 -10.41
C PRO A 125 9.14 7.64 -11.86
N VAL A 126 10.04 7.64 -12.86
CA VAL A 126 9.67 7.57 -14.28
C VAL A 126 9.19 6.17 -14.63
N LYS A 127 9.95 5.13 -14.26
CA LYS A 127 9.52 3.71 -14.43
C LYS A 127 8.20 3.44 -13.72
N ARG A 128 8.00 4.01 -12.52
CA ARG A 128 6.75 3.95 -11.78
C ARG A 128 5.61 4.59 -12.58
N ALA A 129 5.80 5.81 -13.09
CA ALA A 129 4.81 6.54 -13.88
C ALA A 129 4.40 5.79 -15.15
N VAL A 130 5.38 5.29 -15.92
CA VAL A 130 5.13 4.49 -17.13
C VAL A 130 4.37 3.20 -16.78
N SER A 131 4.77 2.50 -15.71
CA SER A 131 4.05 1.30 -15.25
C SER A 131 2.61 1.58 -14.84
N ASP A 132 2.35 2.77 -14.29
CA ASP A 132 1.01 3.22 -13.91
C ASP A 132 0.16 3.53 -15.14
N TYR A 133 0.72 4.27 -16.10
CA TYR A 133 0.09 4.57 -17.38
C TYR A 133 -0.34 3.30 -18.12
N LEU A 134 0.57 2.34 -18.28
CA LEU A 134 0.28 1.06 -18.94
C LEU A 134 -0.81 0.27 -18.22
N ALA A 135 -0.84 0.33 -16.88
CA ALA A 135 -1.88 -0.34 -16.11
C ALA A 135 -3.25 0.31 -16.30
N VAL A 136 -3.32 1.65 -16.35
CA VAL A 136 -4.58 2.36 -16.64
C VAL A 136 -5.04 2.09 -18.06
N LYS A 137 -4.16 2.16 -19.06
CA LYS A 137 -4.45 1.80 -20.47
C LYS A 137 -4.93 0.36 -20.65
N HIS A 138 -4.36 -0.57 -19.89
CA HIS A 138 -4.82 -1.96 -19.91
C HIS A 138 -6.25 -2.08 -19.35
N MET A 139 -6.55 -1.37 -18.26
CA MET A 139 -7.90 -1.33 -17.70
C MET A 139 -8.91 -0.60 -18.62
N GLU A 140 -8.49 0.45 -19.34
CA GLU A 140 -9.26 1.10 -20.43
C GLU A 140 -9.76 0.04 -21.43
N GLY A 141 -8.83 -0.76 -21.97
CA GLY A 141 -9.15 -1.78 -22.96
C GLY A 141 -10.09 -2.87 -22.45
N ILE A 142 -9.95 -3.28 -21.18
CA ILE A 142 -10.80 -4.33 -20.58
C ILE A 142 -12.21 -3.81 -20.28
N THR A 143 -12.31 -2.62 -19.69
CA THR A 143 -13.60 -2.10 -19.21
C THR A 143 -14.41 -1.41 -20.31
N LYS A 144 -13.80 -1.12 -21.47
CA LYS A 144 -14.35 -0.26 -22.54
C LYS A 144 -14.81 1.12 -22.04
N ILE A 145 -14.41 1.51 -20.84
CA ILE A 145 -14.59 2.86 -20.34
C ILE A 145 -13.45 3.67 -20.96
N THR A 146 -13.78 4.67 -21.77
CA THR A 146 -12.79 5.65 -22.24
C THR A 146 -12.41 6.51 -21.05
N PHE A 147 -11.21 6.31 -20.53
CA PHE A 147 -10.67 7.11 -19.44
C PHE A 147 -10.02 8.42 -19.97
N GLU A 148 -10.47 8.91 -21.13
CA GLU A 148 -9.98 10.14 -21.80
C GLU A 148 -10.14 11.41 -20.96
N ASN A 149 -10.98 11.37 -19.92
CA ASN A 149 -11.11 12.43 -18.92
C ASN A 149 -11.56 11.88 -17.56
N ILE A 150 -10.79 10.98 -16.93
CA ILE A 150 -10.98 10.78 -15.48
C ILE A 150 -10.43 12.00 -14.74
N THR A 151 -11.26 13.05 -14.68
CA THR A 151 -11.46 13.54 -13.32
C THR A 151 -11.97 12.30 -12.59
N VAL A 152 -11.18 11.70 -11.70
CA VAL A 152 -11.78 10.89 -10.64
C VAL A 152 -12.54 11.92 -9.79
N LYS A 153 -13.64 12.46 -10.35
CA LYS A 153 -14.77 13.00 -9.63
C LYS A 153 -15.37 11.78 -8.99
N SER A 154 -14.68 11.25 -7.97
CA SER A 154 -15.42 10.79 -6.83
C SER A 154 -16.13 12.05 -6.34
N SER A 155 -17.35 12.24 -6.83
CA SER A 155 -18.24 13.40 -6.64
C SER A 155 -18.62 13.64 -5.18
N HIS A 156 -17.88 13.03 -4.24
CA HIS A 156 -18.11 13.02 -2.81
C HIS A 156 -16.82 13.15 -1.98
N LEU A 157 -15.67 13.48 -2.57
CA LEU A 157 -14.43 13.67 -1.82
C LEU A 157 -14.18 15.15 -1.53
N THR A 158 -14.73 15.62 -0.41
CA THR A 158 -14.22 16.82 0.24
C THR A 158 -12.75 16.61 0.64
N PRO A 159 -11.90 17.66 0.62
CA PRO A 159 -10.58 17.58 1.25
C PRO A 159 -10.73 17.01 2.67
N PRO A 160 -9.83 16.15 3.18
CA PRO A 160 -8.51 15.70 2.67
C PRO A 160 -8.46 14.34 1.90
N TYR A 161 -9.52 13.98 1.16
CA TYR A 161 -9.53 12.73 0.36
C TYR A 161 -9.11 12.88 -1.11
N THR A 162 -8.60 14.02 -1.56
CA THR A 162 -8.42 14.28 -3.00
C THR A 162 -7.42 13.30 -3.62
N ASP A 163 -7.92 12.44 -4.51
CA ASP A 163 -7.10 11.61 -5.35
C ASP A 163 -6.20 12.45 -6.26
N PRO A 164 -4.99 11.95 -6.59
CA PRO A 164 -4.29 12.47 -7.74
C PRO A 164 -5.19 12.33 -8.97
N ILE A 165 -5.42 13.43 -9.69
CA ILE A 165 -6.27 13.42 -10.89
C ILE A 165 -5.47 12.78 -12.03
N TYR A 166 -6.07 11.86 -12.78
CA TYR A 166 -5.39 11.20 -13.90
C TYR A 166 -5.84 11.81 -15.22
N TYR A 167 -4.89 12.26 -16.02
CA TYR A 167 -5.12 12.61 -17.42
C TYR A 167 -4.42 11.57 -18.27
N ILE A 168 -5.18 10.72 -18.96
CA ILE A 168 -4.62 9.64 -19.79
C ILE A 168 -4.95 9.91 -21.25
N ARG A 169 -3.90 10.07 -22.06
CA ARG A 169 -3.98 10.31 -23.51
C ARG A 169 -3.41 9.13 -24.29
N SER A 170 -3.30 9.27 -25.60
CA SER A 170 -2.86 8.22 -26.53
C SER A 170 -1.44 7.74 -26.26
N SER A 171 -0.55 8.64 -25.84
CA SER A 171 0.82 8.31 -25.41
C SER A 171 1.08 8.70 -23.94
N PHE A 172 2.20 8.21 -23.39
CA PHE A 172 2.63 8.59 -22.05
C PHE A 172 3.01 10.07 -22.00
N GLU A 173 3.77 10.54 -22.98
CA GLU A 173 4.26 11.91 -23.13
C GLU A 173 3.09 12.90 -23.16
N GLU A 174 2.08 12.63 -23.99
CA GLU A 174 0.86 13.44 -24.05
C GLU A 174 0.07 13.45 -22.73
N SER A 175 0.18 12.37 -21.94
CA SER A 175 -0.50 12.29 -20.64
C SER A 175 0.20 13.18 -19.60
N VAL A 176 1.53 13.27 -19.64
CA VAL A 176 2.31 13.91 -18.58
C VAL A 176 2.79 15.32 -18.91
N LEU A 177 2.75 15.73 -20.18
CA LEU A 177 3.13 17.08 -20.61
C LEU A 177 1.89 17.96 -20.84
N ASP A 178 2.02 19.25 -20.54
CA ASP A 178 1.03 20.26 -20.90
C ASP A 178 1.26 20.82 -22.32
N SER A 179 0.44 21.78 -22.75
CA SER A 179 0.53 22.38 -24.08
C SER A 179 1.81 23.20 -24.32
N ASN A 180 2.56 23.56 -23.28
CA ASN A 180 3.83 24.27 -23.40
C ASN A 180 5.04 23.31 -23.31
N GLY A 181 4.80 22.01 -23.15
CA GLY A 181 5.85 20.99 -23.00
C GLY A 181 6.38 20.82 -21.57
N SER A 182 5.76 21.48 -20.58
CA SER A 182 6.11 21.30 -19.16
C SER A 182 5.43 20.10 -18.56
N ILE A 183 6.03 19.54 -17.50
CA ILE A 183 5.47 18.39 -16.79
C ILE A 183 4.24 18.81 -15.97
N ASN A 184 3.11 18.16 -16.22
CA ASN A 184 1.90 18.29 -15.41
C ASN A 184 2.03 17.52 -14.09
N ILE A 185 2.56 18.21 -13.06
CA ILE A 185 2.76 17.66 -11.71
C ILE A 185 1.47 17.28 -10.98
N TRP A 186 0.31 17.73 -11.47
CA TRP A 186 -1.00 17.40 -10.91
C TRP A 186 -1.54 16.07 -11.42
N ASN A 187 -1.00 15.57 -12.54
CA ASN A 187 -1.37 14.25 -13.03
C ASN A 187 -0.90 13.17 -12.04
N GLY A 188 -1.76 12.22 -11.66
CA GLY A 188 -1.44 11.09 -10.80
C GLY A 188 -0.28 10.24 -11.28
N LEU A 189 -0.02 10.20 -12.59
CA LEU A 189 1.18 9.60 -13.16
C LEU A 189 2.48 10.26 -12.69
N ILE A 190 2.46 11.55 -12.39
CA ILE A 190 3.63 12.29 -11.89
C ILE A 190 3.55 12.47 -10.37
N ASN A 191 2.41 12.94 -9.88
CA ASN A 191 2.20 13.33 -8.49
C ASN A 191 2.60 12.23 -7.49
N ILE A 192 2.18 10.98 -7.73
CA ILE A 192 2.48 9.84 -6.85
C ILE A 192 4.00 9.57 -6.76
N GLY A 193 4.75 9.94 -7.80
CA GLY A 193 6.22 9.82 -7.86
C GLY A 193 6.96 10.95 -7.13
N LEU A 194 6.26 11.98 -6.63
CA LEU A 194 6.83 13.05 -5.82
C LEU A 194 7.05 12.57 -4.37
N TYR A 195 7.84 11.52 -4.19
CA TYR A 195 7.94 10.77 -2.94
C TYR A 195 8.29 11.63 -1.73
N ALA A 196 9.19 12.60 -1.88
CA ALA A 196 9.59 13.49 -0.79
C ALA A 196 8.39 14.23 -0.16
N ASN A 197 7.44 14.69 -0.97
CA ASN A 197 6.25 15.40 -0.50
C ASN A 197 5.36 14.49 0.35
N HIS A 198 5.18 13.24 -0.10
CA HIS A 198 4.37 12.26 0.61
C HIS A 198 5.07 11.77 1.87
N ILE A 199 6.33 11.36 1.79
CA ILE A 199 7.11 10.89 2.95
C ILE A 199 7.19 11.96 4.04
N ARG A 200 7.36 13.24 3.68
CA ARG A 200 7.34 14.34 4.64
C ARG A 200 6.03 14.41 5.44
N ARG A 201 4.88 14.15 4.79
CA ARG A 201 3.57 14.10 5.46
C ARG A 201 3.49 12.94 6.46
N TRP A 202 4.04 11.78 6.11
CA TRP A 202 4.10 10.64 7.03
C TRP A 202 5.01 10.90 8.22
N LEU A 203 6.15 11.56 8.00
CA LEU A 203 7.10 11.96 9.05
C LEU A 203 6.57 13.03 10.02
N GLN A 204 5.50 13.76 9.66
CA GLN A 204 4.82 14.67 10.58
C GLN A 204 4.01 13.94 11.65
N VAL A 205 3.68 12.66 11.43
CA VAL A 205 2.82 11.87 12.32
C VAL A 205 3.58 10.70 12.95
N PHE A 206 4.41 10.02 12.17
CA PHE A 206 5.21 8.89 12.64
C PHE A 206 6.69 9.27 12.73
N PRO A 207 7.39 8.91 13.81
CA PRO A 207 8.83 9.09 13.90
C PRO A 207 9.54 8.21 12.86
N LYS A 208 10.75 8.61 12.47
CA LYS A 208 11.51 7.96 11.39
C LYS A 208 11.74 6.47 11.66
N GLU A 209 11.90 6.08 12.92
CA GLU A 209 12.14 4.70 13.39
C GLU A 209 10.90 3.79 13.23
N GLN A 210 9.74 4.38 12.92
CA GLN A 210 8.52 3.66 12.57
C GLN A 210 8.29 3.53 11.06
N ILE A 211 9.09 4.21 10.22
CA ILE A 211 8.94 4.20 8.77
C ILE A 211 10.12 3.44 8.14
N LEU A 212 9.82 2.30 7.52
CA LEU A 212 10.75 1.55 6.69
C LEU A 212 10.54 1.94 5.23
N VAL A 213 11.58 2.45 4.57
CA VAL A 213 11.60 2.73 3.12
C VAL A 213 12.46 1.67 2.43
N LEU A 214 11.87 0.97 1.47
CA LEU A 214 12.51 -0.07 0.68
C LEU A 214 12.65 0.38 -0.78
N ASP A 215 13.83 0.15 -1.35
CA ASP A 215 14.04 0.27 -2.79
C ASP A 215 13.53 -1.00 -3.49
N SER A 216 12.54 -0.81 -4.36
CA SER A 216 11.90 -1.91 -5.09
C SER A 216 12.75 -2.42 -6.24
N ASP A 217 13.56 -1.55 -6.87
CA ASP A 217 14.40 -1.96 -8.00
C ASP A 217 15.52 -2.89 -7.47
N GLU A 218 16.04 -2.63 -6.26
CA GLU A 218 16.94 -3.55 -5.56
C GLU A 218 16.21 -4.81 -5.06
N PHE A 219 15.01 -4.66 -4.50
CA PHE A 219 14.21 -5.79 -4.01
C PHE A 219 13.89 -6.81 -5.11
N VAL A 220 13.62 -6.37 -6.34
CA VAL A 220 13.38 -7.27 -7.47
C VAL A 220 14.62 -8.07 -7.85
N GLN A 221 15.81 -7.48 -7.71
CA GLN A 221 17.07 -8.16 -8.04
C GLN A 221 17.49 -9.15 -6.95
N ASN A 222 17.26 -8.84 -5.68
CA ASN A 222 17.62 -9.73 -4.57
C ASN A 222 16.59 -9.65 -3.42
N PRO A 223 15.45 -10.34 -3.55
CA PRO A 223 14.37 -10.27 -2.56
C PRO A 223 14.80 -10.76 -1.18
N LEU A 224 15.62 -11.82 -1.11
CA LEU A 224 15.99 -12.47 0.15
C LEU A 224 16.85 -11.57 1.04
N LYS A 225 17.83 -10.86 0.47
CA LYS A 225 18.75 -9.99 1.24
C LYS A 225 18.03 -8.85 1.99
N ARG A 226 16.83 -8.46 1.55
CA ARG A 226 16.03 -7.40 2.19
C ARG A 226 14.91 -7.93 3.09
N LEU A 227 14.77 -9.25 3.19
CA LEU A 227 13.81 -9.93 4.07
C LEU A 227 14.47 -10.58 5.30
N HIS A 228 15.79 -10.45 5.45
CA HIS A 228 16.56 -10.87 6.64
C HIS A 228 16.66 -9.74 7.67
#